data_AF-A0A7X8AHY0-F1
#
_entry.id   AF-A0A7X8AHY0-F1
#
_cell.length_a   1.000
_cell.length_b   1.000
_cell.length_c   1.000
_cell.angle_alpha   90.00
_cell.angle_beta   90.00
_cell.angle_gamma   90.00
#
_symmetry.space_group_name_H-M   'P 1'
#
loop_
_entity.id
_entity.type
_entity.pdbx_description
1 polymer ?
#
loop_
_entity_poly.entity_id
_entity_poly.type
_entity_poly.pdbx_seq_one_letter_code
_entity_poly.pdbx_strand_id
1 'polypeptide(L)'
;MEYHWHKSNLGDLWLCKDAITSLANMNMPDGYRAIDATLLGEEGVASLVIAAPPDKDLKAEEQLKVKLDHLFAPLGLKVQVSWAAKGEDIDLLSLIDKLRKRPIFWAIIVSIVVGISQLGIKGLGLCVLFGLIGWVVAEAIISGKLSNLISHFMDRRH
;
A
#
# COMPACT_ATOMS: atom_id res chain seq x y z
N MET A 1 -8.50 16.96 -1.86
CA MET A 1 -9.65 17.05 -2.78
C MET A 1 -9.13 17.54 -4.11
N GLU A 2 -9.05 16.63 -5.08
CA GLU A 2 -8.60 16.92 -6.44
C GLU A 2 -9.84 17.11 -7.32
N TYR A 3 -9.90 18.23 -8.03
CA TYR A 3 -11.00 18.58 -8.92
C TYR A 3 -10.46 18.68 -10.34
N HIS A 4 -11.10 17.98 -11.26
CA HIS A 4 -10.76 18.02 -12.67
C HIS A 4 -11.87 18.69 -13.45
N TRP A 5 -11.50 19.65 -14.28
CA TRP A 5 -12.40 20.28 -15.23
C TRP A 5 -12.44 19.44 -16.50
N HIS A 6 -13.64 18.98 -16.89
CA HIS A 6 -13.85 18.16 -18.09
C HIS A 6 -14.91 18.77 -18.99
N LYS A 7 -14.65 18.76 -20.29
CA LYS A 7 -15.59 19.22 -21.32
C LYS A 7 -16.29 18.01 -21.94
N SER A 8 -17.59 17.89 -21.70
CA SER A 8 -18.42 16.84 -22.29
C SER A 8 -19.37 17.42 -23.35
N ASN A 9 -20.00 16.54 -24.14
CA ASN A 9 -21.06 16.93 -25.08
C ASN A 9 -22.31 17.51 -24.39
N LEU A 10 -22.44 17.34 -23.07
CA LEU A 10 -23.53 17.86 -22.24
C LEU A 10 -23.15 19.17 -21.54
N GLY A 11 -21.92 19.66 -21.71
CA GLY A 11 -21.40 20.88 -21.09
C GLY A 11 -20.14 20.66 -20.26
N ASP A 12 -19.74 21.73 -19.57
CA ASP A 12 -18.58 21.74 -18.68
C ASP A 12 -18.93 21.09 -17.34
N LEU A 13 -18.13 20.10 -16.91
CA LEU A 13 -18.35 19.37 -15.67
C LEU A 13 -17.16 19.50 -14.72
N TRP A 14 -17.43 19.79 -13.45
CA TRP A 14 -16.47 19.60 -12.36
C TRP A 14 -16.54 18.15 -11.91
N LEU A 15 -15.48 17.38 -12.16
CA LEU A 15 -15.36 16.01 -11.71
C LEU A 15 -14.51 15.96 -10.44
N CYS A 16 -15.12 15.47 -9.37
CA CYS A 16 -14.42 15.12 -8.14
C CYS A 16 -14.14 13.62 -8.13
N LYS A 17 -12.91 13.26 -7.80
CA LYS A 17 -12.46 11.87 -7.61
C LYS A 17 -13.40 11.09 -6.67
N ASP A 18 -13.74 11.68 -5.53
CA ASP A 18 -14.62 11.05 -4.53
C ASP A 18 -16.03 10.81 -5.06
N ALA A 19 -16.53 11.70 -5.93
CA ALA A 19 -17.84 11.57 -6.55
C ALA A 19 -17.87 10.43 -7.59
N ILE A 20 -16.79 10.25 -8.37
CA ILE A 20 -16.67 9.14 -9.33
C ILE A 20 -16.60 7.80 -8.59
N THR A 21 -15.77 7.72 -7.55
CA THR A 21 -15.66 6.52 -6.72
C THR A 21 -16.99 6.19 -6.04
N SER A 22 -17.72 7.20 -5.55
CA SER A 22 -19.04 7.01 -4.95
C SER A 22 -20.08 6.55 -5.96
N LEU A 23 -20.12 7.15 -7.16
CA LEU A 23 -21.03 6.77 -8.23
C LEU A 23 -20.80 5.33 -8.71
N ALA A 24 -19.53 4.93 -8.82
CA ALA A 24 -19.16 3.57 -9.15
C ALA A 24 -19.62 2.58 -8.06
N ASN A 25 -19.37 2.90 -6.78
CA ASN A 25 -19.77 2.06 -5.66
C ASN A 25 -21.30 1.90 -5.53
N MET A 26 -22.10 2.92 -5.90
CA MET A 26 -23.57 2.81 -5.89
C MET A 26 -24.12 1.81 -6.91
N ASN A 27 -23.36 1.51 -7.98
CA ASN A 27 -23.79 0.64 -9.07
C ASN A 27 -23.00 -0.68 -9.13
N MET A 28 -22.18 -0.95 -8.11
CA MET A 28 -21.39 -2.16 -8.03
C MET A 28 -22.19 -3.34 -7.49
N PRO A 29 -21.97 -4.56 -8.02
CA PRO A 29 -22.53 -5.78 -7.46
C PRO A 29 -21.89 -6.13 -6.11
N ASP A 30 -22.61 -6.89 -5.29
CA ASP A 30 -22.17 -7.29 -3.95
C ASP A 30 -20.77 -7.93 -3.96
N GLY A 31 -19.91 -7.44 -3.07
CA GLY A 31 -18.53 -7.89 -2.93
C GLY A 31 -17.50 -7.17 -3.80
N TYR A 32 -17.92 -6.33 -4.75
CA TYR A 32 -17.03 -5.46 -5.52
C TYR A 32 -17.01 -4.04 -4.94
N ARG A 33 -15.85 -3.41 -4.90
CA ARG A 33 -15.70 -2.04 -4.38
C ARG A 33 -14.70 -1.24 -5.19
N ALA A 34 -15.05 -0.02 -5.58
CA ALA A 34 -14.12 0.97 -6.10
C ALA A 34 -13.31 1.53 -4.93
N ILE A 35 -12.01 1.22 -4.92
CA ILE A 35 -11.06 1.72 -3.91
C ILE A 35 -10.64 3.14 -4.28
N ASP A 36 -10.34 3.34 -5.55
CA ASP A 36 -9.80 4.60 -6.03
C ASP A 36 -10.25 4.92 -7.45
N ALA A 37 -10.28 6.21 -7.77
CA ALA A 37 -10.50 6.70 -9.12
C ALA A 37 -9.44 7.74 -9.46
N THR A 38 -8.93 7.74 -10.68
CA THR A 38 -8.02 8.76 -11.19
C THR A 38 -8.56 9.29 -12.51
N LEU A 39 -8.58 10.61 -12.63
CA LEU A 39 -9.03 11.31 -13.83
C LEU A 39 -7.81 11.74 -14.64
N LEU A 40 -7.69 11.17 -15.84
CA LEU A 40 -6.71 11.61 -16.83
C LEU A 40 -7.39 12.71 -17.67
N GLY A 41 -7.26 13.95 -17.19
CA GLY A 41 -8.01 15.11 -17.70
C GLY A 41 -7.75 15.47 -19.16
N GLU A 42 -6.57 15.18 -19.72
CA GLU A 42 -6.28 15.46 -21.13
C GLU A 42 -6.88 14.43 -22.10
N GLU A 43 -7.12 13.21 -21.63
CA GLU A 43 -7.60 12.11 -22.47
C GLU A 43 -9.11 11.81 -22.26
N GLY A 44 -9.75 12.47 -21.29
CA GLY A 44 -11.13 12.19 -20.91
C GLY A 44 -11.31 10.76 -20.40
N VAL A 45 -10.31 10.23 -19.69
CA VAL A 45 -10.31 8.85 -19.19
C VAL A 45 -10.47 8.85 -17.67
N ALA A 46 -11.46 8.09 -17.18
CA ALA A 46 -11.62 7.75 -15.78
C ALA A 46 -11.02 6.36 -15.52
N SER A 47 -9.88 6.32 -14.84
CA SER A 47 -9.28 5.07 -14.36
C SER A 47 -9.88 4.71 -13.01
N LEU A 48 -10.51 3.54 -12.91
CA LEU A 48 -11.10 3.03 -11.67
C LEU A 48 -10.32 1.81 -11.18
N VAL A 49 -9.93 1.84 -9.91
CA VAL A 49 -9.30 0.73 -9.21
C VAL A 49 -10.36 -0.03 -8.42
N ILE A 50 -10.61 -1.29 -8.82
CA ILE A 50 -11.66 -2.12 -8.24
C ILE A 50 -11.06 -3.25 -7.40
N ALA A 51 -11.52 -3.39 -6.17
CA ALA A 51 -11.37 -4.58 -5.34
C ALA A 51 -12.45 -5.59 -5.71
N ALA A 52 -12.03 -6.84 -5.95
CA ALA A 52 -12.92 -7.96 -6.27
C ALA A 52 -13.07 -8.93 -5.08
N PRO A 53 -14.20 -9.65 -4.97
CA PRO A 53 -14.39 -10.70 -3.98
C PRO A 53 -13.42 -11.88 -4.23
N PRO A 54 -13.18 -12.73 -3.21
CA PRO A 54 -12.23 -13.85 -3.29
C PRO A 54 -12.62 -14.90 -4.35
N ASP A 55 -13.90 -15.00 -4.69
CA ASP A 55 -14.43 -15.90 -5.71
C ASP A 55 -14.64 -15.12 -7.03
N LYS A 56 -13.53 -14.71 -7.65
CA LYS A 56 -13.53 -13.90 -8.87
C LYS A 56 -14.17 -14.66 -10.03
N ASP A 57 -15.34 -14.21 -10.50
CA ASP A 57 -15.90 -14.62 -11.78
C ASP A 57 -15.47 -13.68 -12.90
N LEU A 58 -14.74 -14.21 -13.89
CA LEU A 58 -14.29 -13.48 -15.08
C LEU A 58 -15.46 -12.96 -15.92
N LYS A 59 -16.61 -13.65 -15.92
CA LYS A 59 -17.81 -13.16 -16.62
C LYS A 59 -18.43 -11.95 -15.92
N ALA A 60 -18.42 -11.93 -14.59
CA ALA A 60 -18.86 -10.77 -13.83
C ALA A 60 -17.94 -9.57 -14.06
N GLU A 61 -16.66 -9.81 -14.34
CA GLU A 61 -15.66 -8.79 -14.68
C GLU A 61 -16.02 -8.02 -15.96
N GLU A 62 -16.25 -8.75 -17.05
CA GLU A 62 -16.60 -8.15 -18.35
C GLU A 62 -17.94 -7.42 -18.28
N GLN A 63 -18.92 -8.01 -17.59
CA GLN A 63 -20.22 -7.36 -17.39
C GLN A 63 -20.10 -6.08 -16.56
N LEU A 64 -19.25 -6.06 -15.54
CA LEU A 64 -19.01 -4.87 -14.72
C LEU A 64 -18.34 -3.77 -15.54
N LYS A 65 -17.37 -4.13 -16.38
CA LYS A 65 -16.71 -3.18 -17.29
C LYS A 65 -17.71 -2.54 -18.25
N VAL A 66 -18.59 -3.33 -18.88
CA VAL A 66 -19.63 -2.82 -19.79
C VAL A 66 -20.62 -1.91 -19.05
N LYS A 67 -21.02 -2.28 -17.83
CA LYS A 67 -21.91 -1.45 -17.01
C LYS A 67 -21.29 -0.11 -16.64
N LEU A 68 -20.02 -0.12 -16.21
CA LEU A 68 -19.30 1.11 -15.89
C LEU A 68 -19.12 1.99 -17.13
N ASP A 69 -18.74 1.41 -18.27
CA ASP A 69 -18.61 2.15 -19.52
C ASP A 69 -19.93 2.83 -19.91
N HIS A 70 -21.06 2.12 -19.79
CA HIS A 70 -22.40 2.71 -20.02
C HIS A 70 -22.77 3.81 -19.02
N LEU A 71 -22.35 3.71 -17.76
CA LEU A 71 -22.62 4.73 -16.75
C LEU A 71 -21.83 6.03 -16.99
N PHE A 72 -20.59 5.92 -17.47
CA PHE A 72 -19.69 7.06 -17.67
C PHE A 72 -19.69 7.60 -19.10
N ALA A 73 -20.19 6.85 -20.09
CA ALA A 73 -20.32 7.31 -21.48
C ALA A 73 -21.12 8.62 -21.65
N PRO A 74 -22.26 8.85 -20.94
CA PRO A 74 -22.98 10.13 -21.02
C PRO A 74 -22.17 11.32 -20.51
N LEU A 75 -21.22 11.08 -19.59
CA LEU A 75 -20.31 12.09 -19.05
C LEU A 75 -19.15 12.39 -20.02
N GLY A 76 -19.09 11.71 -21.16
CA GLY A 76 -18.00 11.83 -22.13
C GLY A 76 -16.67 11.29 -21.58
N LEU A 77 -16.74 10.32 -20.66
CA LEU A 77 -15.57 9.72 -20.03
C LEU A 77 -15.40 8.28 -20.53
N LYS A 78 -14.18 7.93 -20.96
CA LYS A 78 -13.79 6.54 -21.21
C LYS A 78 -13.36 5.89 -19.91
N VAL A 79 -13.85 4.68 -19.64
CA VAL A 79 -13.51 3.98 -18.40
C VAL A 79 -12.38 3.00 -18.62
N GLN A 80 -11.30 3.15 -17.85
CA GLN A 80 -10.28 2.12 -17.71
C GLN A 80 -10.43 1.45 -16.35
N VAL A 81 -10.71 0.15 -16.36
CA VAL A 81 -10.82 -0.64 -15.13
C VAL A 81 -9.48 -1.31 -14.84
N SER A 82 -8.90 -0.97 -13.70
CA SER A 82 -7.72 -1.64 -13.15
C SER A 82 -8.13 -2.45 -11.93
N TRP A 83 -7.67 -3.69 -11.86
CA TRP A 83 -7.95 -4.56 -10.74
C TRP A 83 -6.87 -4.39 -9.69
N ALA A 84 -7.27 -4.05 -8.46
CA ALA A 84 -6.37 -4.21 -7.34
C ALA A 84 -6.10 -5.71 -7.20
N ALA A 85 -4.88 -6.14 -7.52
CA ALA A 85 -4.39 -7.41 -7.00
C ALA A 85 -4.53 -7.33 -5.48
N LYS A 86 -5.01 -8.42 -4.87
CA LYS A 86 -5.18 -8.54 -3.42
C LYS A 86 -3.83 -8.44 -2.73
N GLY A 87 -3.25 -7.24 -2.66
CA GLY A 87 -2.48 -6.83 -1.51
C GLY A 87 -3.51 -6.60 -0.44
N GLU A 88 -3.42 -7.34 0.67
CA GLU A 88 -4.07 -6.94 1.90
C GLU A 88 -3.91 -5.42 2.01
N ASP A 89 -5.03 -4.68 2.12
CA ASP A 89 -4.98 -3.34 2.66
C ASP A 89 -4.41 -3.53 4.08
N ILE A 90 -3.08 -3.53 4.17
CA ILE A 90 -2.38 -3.40 5.43
C ILE A 90 -2.72 -1.97 5.80
N ASP A 91 -3.81 -1.83 6.55
CA ASP A 91 -4.25 -0.59 7.13
C ASP A 91 -3.18 -0.23 8.17
N LEU A 92 -2.09 0.35 7.67
CA LEU A 92 -0.93 0.78 8.46
C LEU A 92 -1.39 1.72 9.56
N LEU A 93 -2.46 2.49 9.31
CA LEU A 93 -3.11 3.34 10.30
C LEU A 93 -3.73 2.53 11.44
N SER A 94 -4.50 1.48 11.12
CA SER A 94 -5.04 0.53 12.11
C SER A 94 -3.93 -0.17 12.91
N LEU A 95 -2.85 -0.60 12.25
CA LEU A 95 -1.71 -1.22 12.92
C LEU A 95 -1.01 -0.22 13.84
N ILE A 96 -0.72 0.99 13.37
CA ILE A 96 -0.13 2.07 14.16
C ILE A 96 -1.02 2.40 15.36
N ASP A 97 -2.34 2.46 15.20
CA ASP A 97 -3.25 2.76 16.30
C ASP A 97 -3.31 1.63 17.35
N LYS A 98 -3.19 0.38 16.90
CA LYS A 98 -3.06 -0.80 17.79
C LYS A 98 -1.71 -0.81 18.52
N LEU A 99 -0.62 -0.42 17.85
CA LEU A 99 0.72 -0.32 18.41
C LEU A 99 0.83 0.86 19.39
N ARG A 100 0.20 2.01 19.10
CA ARG A 100 0.15 3.20 19.96
C ARG A 100 -0.47 2.95 21.34
N LYS A 101 -1.39 1.99 21.44
CA LYS A 101 -1.99 1.56 22.72
C LYS A 101 -1.03 0.75 23.60
N ARG A 102 0.10 0.28 23.06
CA ARG A 102 1.09 -0.48 23.84
C ARG A 102 2.14 0.45 24.45
N PRO A 103 2.44 0.32 25.75
CA PRO A 103 3.45 1.16 26.41
C PRO A 103 4.86 0.96 25.83
N ILE A 104 5.14 -0.22 25.28
CA ILE A 104 6.43 -0.56 24.65
C ILE A 104 6.68 0.30 23.40
N PHE A 105 5.62 0.63 22.64
CA PHE A 105 5.75 1.46 21.45
C PHE A 105 6.28 2.86 21.79
N TRP A 106 5.75 3.46 22.86
CA TRP A 106 6.23 4.75 23.35
C TRP A 106 7.62 4.66 23.95
N ALA A 107 7.95 3.59 24.68
CA ALA A 107 9.30 3.38 25.21
C ALA A 107 10.35 3.31 24.09
N ILE A 108 10.05 2.64 22.97
CA ILE A 108 10.91 2.58 21.80
C ILE A 108 11.06 3.97 21.16
N ILE A 109 9.97 4.72 20.98
CA ILE A 109 10.03 6.07 20.40
C ILE A 109 10.86 7.00 21.29
N VAL A 110 10.63 6.99 22.60
CA VAL A 110 11.38 7.83 23.55
C VAL A 110 12.85 7.44 23.56
N SER A 111 13.17 6.14 23.52
CA SER A 111 14.55 5.64 23.38
C SER A 111 15.21 6.17 22.10
N ILE A 112 14.50 6.16 20.98
CA ILE A 112 15.00 6.70 19.71
C ILE A 112 15.24 8.20 19.85
N VAL A 113 14.28 8.96 20.38
CA VAL A 113 14.41 10.43 20.54
C VAL A 113 15.57 10.78 21.47
N VAL A 114 15.70 10.12 22.63
CA VAL A 114 16.82 10.31 23.56
C VAL A 114 18.15 9.91 22.91
N GLY A 115 18.15 8.83 22.13
CA GLY A 115 19.32 8.42 21.34
C GLY A 115 19.72 9.48 20.32
N ILE A 116 18.76 10.11 19.62
CA ILE A 116 19.02 11.19 18.67
C ILE A 116 19.60 12.40 19.42
N SER A 117 19.06 12.74 20.59
CA SER A 117 19.49 13.87 21.40
C SER A 117 20.88 13.70 22.02
N GLN A 118 21.27 12.48 22.44
CA GLN A 118 22.58 12.24 23.06
C GLN A 118 23.70 11.96 22.05
N LEU A 119 23.43 11.30 20.93
CA LEU A 119 24.45 10.82 19.99
C LEU A 119 24.43 11.56 18.64
N GLY A 120 23.40 12.37 18.37
CA GLY A 120 23.15 12.98 17.07
C GLY A 120 22.71 11.94 16.01
N ILE A 121 22.18 12.43 14.87
CA ILE A 121 21.71 11.58 13.76
C ILE A 121 22.81 10.63 13.25
N LYS A 122 24.07 11.08 13.28
CA LYS A 122 25.23 10.28 12.85
C LYS A 122 25.52 9.11 13.81
N GLY A 123 25.30 9.26 15.11
CA GLY A 123 25.50 8.19 16.09
C GLY A 123 24.35 7.18 16.13
N LEU A 124 23.12 7.64 15.87
CA LEU A 124 21.97 6.73 15.82
C LEU A 124 22.02 5.77 14.62
N GLY A 125 22.51 6.26 13.48
CA GLY A 125 22.80 5.40 12.32
C GLY A 125 23.82 4.30 12.65
N LEU A 126 24.84 4.63 13.46
CA LEU A 126 25.84 3.66 13.91
C LEU A 126 25.22 2.62 14.87
N CYS A 127 24.35 3.03 15.80
CA CYS A 127 23.66 2.12 16.71
C CYS A 127 22.73 1.15 15.98
N VAL A 128 21.99 1.61 14.95
CA VAL A 128 21.17 0.73 14.12
C VAL A 128 22.06 -0.27 13.35
N LEU A 129 23.20 0.19 12.83
CA LEU A 129 24.15 -0.66 12.12
C LEU A 129 24.75 -1.74 13.02
N PHE A 130 25.18 -1.37 14.24
CA PHE A 130 25.69 -2.33 15.24
C PHE A 130 24.58 -3.26 15.77
N GLY A 131 23.35 -2.77 15.89
CA GLY A 131 22.19 -3.60 16.24
C GLY A 131 21.90 -4.67 15.18
N LEU A 132 21.96 -4.31 13.90
CA LEU A 132 21.84 -5.26 12.79
C LEU A 132 22.98 -6.27 12.77
N ILE A 133 24.23 -5.82 13.00
CA ILE A 133 25.38 -6.72 13.10
C ILE A 133 25.20 -7.68 14.28
N GLY A 134 24.77 -7.18 15.44
CA GLY A 134 24.49 -8.01 16.62
C GLY A 134 23.38 -9.03 16.38
N TRP A 135 22.31 -8.63 15.69
CA TRP A 135 21.24 -9.54 15.29
C TRP A 135 21.75 -10.66 14.37
N VAL A 136 22.52 -10.32 13.34
CA VAL A 136 23.12 -11.30 12.41
C VAL A 136 24.06 -12.26 13.14
N VAL A 137 24.86 -11.76 14.09
CA VAL A 137 25.76 -12.60 14.90
C VAL A 137 24.97 -13.52 15.83
N ALA A 138 23.93 -13.00 16.50
CA ALA A 138 23.06 -13.80 17.35
C ALA A 138 22.34 -14.89 16.54
N GLU A 139 21.82 -14.55 15.36
CA GLU A 139 21.19 -15.49 14.44
C GLU A 139 22.20 -16.55 13.96
N ALA A 140 23.45 -16.16 13.67
CA ALA A 140 24.50 -17.11 13.29
C ALA A 140 24.90 -18.07 14.43
N ILE A 141 24.88 -17.60 15.69
CA ILE A 141 25.11 -18.43 16.88
C ILE A 141 23.95 -19.40 17.08
N ILE A 142 22.70 -18.91 17.03
CA ILE A 142 21.49 -19.71 17.24
C ILE A 142 21.29 -20.73 16.10
N SER A 143 21.63 -20.36 14.86
CA SER A 143 21.54 -21.21 13.67
C SER A 143 22.63 -22.31 13.63
N GLY A 144 23.60 -22.31 14.56
CA GLY A 144 24.71 -23.28 14.57
C GLY A 144 25.73 -23.11 13.42
N LYS A 145 25.52 -22.12 12.54
CA LYS A 145 26.38 -21.81 11.39
C LYS A 145 27.76 -21.30 11.83
N LEU A 146 27.84 -20.67 12.99
CA LEU A 146 29.08 -20.18 13.59
C LEU A 146 30.01 -21.34 14.03
N SER A 147 29.45 -22.44 14.54
CA SER A 147 30.22 -23.64 14.91
C SER A 147 30.86 -24.30 13.69
N ASN A 148 30.14 -24.34 12.56
CA ASN A 148 30.63 -24.89 11.29
C ASN A 148 31.70 -24.01 10.63
N LEU A 149 31.63 -22.68 10.79
CA LEU A 149 32.65 -21.76 10.29
C LEU A 149 33.93 -21.81 11.13
N ILE A 150 33.80 -21.94 12.47
CA ILE A 150 34.94 -22.06 13.37
C ILE A 150 35.66 -23.39 13.17
N SER A 151 34.94 -24.51 13.00
CA SER A 151 35.57 -25.80 12.69
C SER A 151 36.31 -25.77 11.35
N HIS A 152 35.74 -25.15 10.32
CA HIS A 152 36.37 -25.03 9.00
C HIS A 152 37.63 -24.12 9.03
N PHE A 153 37.66 -23.09 9.88
CA PHE A 153 38.86 -22.25 10.06
C PHE A 153 39.94 -22.95 10.90
N MET A 154 39.54 -23.78 11.85
CA MET A 154 40.46 -24.54 12.71
C MET A 154 41.09 -25.74 11.96
N ASP A 155 40.35 -26.35 11.02
CA ASP A 155 40.83 -27.42 10.14
C ASP A 155 41.83 -26.92 9.07
N ARG A 156 41.77 -25.64 8.70
CA ARG A 156 42.73 -25.01 7.77
C ARG A 156 44.09 -24.66 8.39
N ARG A 157 44.27 -24.89 9.69
CA ARG A 157 45.48 -24.51 10.44
C ARG A 157 46.37 -25.70 10.82
N HIS A 158 46.03 -26.91 10.38
CA HIS A 158 46.84 -28.12 10.50
C HIS A 158 47.48 -28.51 9.16
#